data_AF-A0A2K3D7K8-F1
#
_entry.id   AF-A0A2K3D7K8-F1
#
_cell.length_a   1.000
_cell.length_b   1.000
_cell.length_c   1.000
_cell.angle_alpha   90.00
_cell.angle_beta   90.00
_cell.angle_gamma   90.00
#
_symmetry.space_group_name_H-M   'P 1'
#
loop_
_entity.id
_entity.type
_entity.pdbx_description
1 polymer ?
#
loop_
_entity_poly.entity_id
_entity_poly.type
_entity_poly.pdbx_seq_one_letter_code
_entity_poly.pdbx_strand_id
1 'polypeptide(L)'
;MANRRLPAAWQLAALLLLPLLLAAPRAAAQGSGSSSNSNSTGSSNVDMTAAVNAATAENLASGRARAAANTSFTVPPPPPPGWERARASWYGTPKPFVDTFSPSRGGGESAFGILEWGGCGYTNADGSMPFPRDAVTSFADTNPDFPGSCGRCYEVRCVNGPVLGRNDQAVPAEYWYYFPKYGSAPDDMGRSFPGNPAYKDDYVFVTCWDPSKSVRVHVVDICPCWYEPKGEPPRAQASCCYTNSTNPKSGQREMDLSFWVYEQLAHPMYSEMMLDIRPVDCGSGAALPMSPGYINRDTLYDDMVTTGWSWFPYITPTHNFNVTAPGWGYGGSAAACAEVGPGGGMTWWCRGCNRPGYQPFASASSVSFWVRDRYHPGTAPPLKMMIAQQEDDTYCPGEAYLTSLTPSARGEDGWLQFTLPFDSTFNCGDKKSTRDKISFQSVGGANTWFCLDELKVAQGGSSSSSSTTKK
;
A
#
# COMPACT_ATOMS: atom_id res chain seq x y z
N MET A 1 -58.70 56.66 -18.44
CA MET A 1 -57.88 57.13 -17.31
C MET A 1 -56.47 56.56 -17.47
N ALA A 2 -55.52 57.48 -17.56
CA ALA A 2 -54.05 57.35 -17.52
C ALA A 2 -53.52 56.37 -16.45
N ASN A 3 -52.29 55.85 -16.45
CA ASN A 3 -51.16 55.70 -17.38
C ASN A 3 -50.08 54.91 -16.59
N ARG A 4 -49.11 54.33 -17.30
CA ARG A 4 -47.88 53.66 -16.84
C ARG A 4 -47.11 54.35 -15.69
N ARG A 5 -46.27 53.60 -14.95
CA ARG A 5 -44.79 53.77 -14.84
C ARG A 5 -44.13 52.94 -13.70
N LEU A 6 -43.05 52.22 -14.04
CA LEU A 6 -41.87 51.97 -13.17
C LEU A 6 -41.05 53.29 -13.09
N PRO A 7 -40.24 53.55 -12.04
CA PRO A 7 -38.78 53.26 -12.13
C PRO A 7 -37.95 53.15 -10.81
N ALA A 8 -36.68 52.72 -11.00
CA ALA A 8 -35.41 53.17 -10.39
C ALA A 8 -35.19 53.03 -8.87
N ALA A 9 -34.22 52.21 -8.41
CA ALA A 9 -32.76 52.46 -8.40
C ALA A 9 -32.33 53.51 -7.35
N TRP A 10 -31.59 53.05 -6.33
CA TRP A 10 -30.73 53.87 -5.47
C TRP A 10 -29.33 53.25 -5.45
N GLN A 11 -28.38 54.00 -6.01
CA GLN A 11 -26.96 53.90 -5.71
C GLN A 11 -26.69 54.75 -4.45
N LEU A 12 -25.76 54.31 -3.61
CA LEU A 12 -24.78 55.21 -2.99
C LEU A 12 -23.56 54.42 -2.52
N ALA A 13 -22.42 54.83 -3.08
CA ALA A 13 -21.09 54.36 -2.78
C ALA A 13 -20.49 55.12 -1.59
N ALA A 14 -19.55 54.48 -0.88
CA ALA A 14 -18.52 55.20 -0.14
C ALA A 14 -17.20 54.41 -0.18
N LEU A 15 -16.19 55.10 -0.72
CA LEU A 15 -14.76 54.78 -0.81
C LEU A 15 -14.06 54.68 0.56
N LEU A 16 -12.96 53.93 0.60
CA LEU A 16 -11.65 54.20 1.26
C LEU A 16 -10.69 53.04 0.91
N LEU A 17 -9.81 53.18 -0.10
CA LEU A 17 -8.39 53.61 -0.06
C LEU A 17 -7.35 52.55 0.42
N LEU A 18 -6.68 51.92 -0.58
CA LEU A 18 -5.24 51.53 -0.79
C LEU A 18 -4.33 51.01 0.37
N PRO A 19 -3.21 50.26 0.11
CA PRO A 19 -2.36 50.31 -1.10
C PRO A 19 -1.81 49.01 -1.71
N LEU A 20 -1.25 49.20 -2.91
CA LEU A 20 -0.52 48.28 -3.80
C LEU A 20 0.83 47.81 -3.24
N LEU A 21 1.24 46.60 -3.63
CA LEU A 21 2.64 46.23 -3.85
C LEU A 21 2.78 45.53 -5.21
N LEU A 22 3.61 46.12 -6.07
CA LEU A 22 4.02 45.66 -7.39
C LEU A 22 5.14 44.62 -7.27
N ALA A 23 5.08 43.54 -8.06
CA ALA A 23 6.25 42.72 -8.38
C ALA A 23 6.41 42.62 -9.90
N ALA A 24 7.52 43.16 -10.40
CA ALA A 24 7.97 43.09 -11.79
C ALA A 24 8.91 41.87 -11.99
N PRO A 25 9.09 41.39 -13.24
CA PRO A 25 9.84 40.17 -13.53
C PRO A 25 11.35 40.44 -13.62
N ARG A 26 12.18 39.44 -13.32
CA ARG A 26 13.64 39.50 -13.54
C ARG A 26 14.08 38.53 -14.64
N ALA A 27 14.88 39.08 -15.54
CA ALA A 27 15.43 38.50 -16.75
C ALA A 27 16.65 37.61 -16.49
N ALA A 28 16.94 36.81 -17.52
CA ALA A 28 18.15 36.01 -17.70
C ALA A 28 19.43 36.86 -17.82
N ALA A 29 20.55 36.30 -17.37
CA ALA A 29 21.89 36.66 -17.85
C ALA A 29 22.85 35.47 -17.68
N GLN A 30 23.59 35.19 -18.76
CA GLN A 30 24.75 34.31 -18.84
C GLN A 30 25.93 34.86 -18.03
N GLY A 31 26.80 33.97 -17.55
CA GLY A 31 28.10 34.32 -16.99
C GLY A 31 29.02 33.10 -16.92
N SER A 32 30.03 33.09 -17.78
CA SER A 32 31.13 32.12 -17.89
C SER A 32 32.05 32.11 -16.66
N GLY A 33 32.57 30.94 -16.30
CA GLY A 33 33.55 30.78 -15.23
C GLY A 33 34.22 29.42 -15.26
N SER A 34 35.28 29.31 -16.06
CA SER A 34 36.23 28.20 -16.08
C SER A 34 36.96 28.05 -14.74
N SER A 35 37.01 26.85 -14.19
CA SER A 35 38.17 26.40 -13.42
C SER A 35 38.34 24.89 -13.56
N SER A 36 39.44 24.54 -14.20
CA SER A 36 40.04 23.22 -14.27
C SER A 36 40.48 22.76 -12.88
N ASN A 37 40.14 21.52 -12.50
CA ASN A 37 41.08 20.70 -11.75
C ASN A 37 40.84 19.22 -12.04
N SER A 38 41.78 18.67 -12.80
CA SER A 38 42.04 17.26 -12.96
C SER A 38 42.54 16.67 -11.64
N ASN A 39 41.92 15.60 -11.17
CA ASN A 39 42.67 14.53 -10.51
C ASN A 39 41.96 13.18 -10.73
N SER A 40 42.55 12.41 -11.65
CA SER A 40 42.41 10.96 -11.73
C SER A 40 43.07 10.32 -10.52
N THR A 41 42.42 9.32 -9.90
CA THR A 41 43.01 8.00 -9.58
C THR A 41 42.04 7.17 -8.75
N GLY A 42 41.92 5.88 -9.08
CA GLY A 42 41.74 4.83 -8.07
C GLY A 42 40.32 4.33 -7.84
N SER A 43 39.76 3.65 -8.83
CA SER A 43 38.69 2.69 -8.61
C SER A 43 39.18 1.55 -7.72
N SER A 44 38.60 1.41 -6.53
CA SER A 44 38.58 0.17 -5.77
C SER A 44 37.16 -0.01 -5.23
N ASN A 45 36.32 -0.64 -6.05
CA ASN A 45 35.07 -1.24 -5.61
C ASN A 45 35.39 -2.31 -4.57
N VAL A 46 35.34 -1.95 -3.30
CA VAL A 46 35.29 -2.92 -2.21
C VAL A 46 33.85 -3.40 -2.13
N ASP A 47 33.67 -4.64 -2.55
CA ASP A 47 32.44 -5.42 -2.52
C ASP A 47 31.88 -5.51 -1.09
N MET A 48 31.04 -4.54 -0.70
CA MET A 48 30.40 -4.51 0.63
C MET A 48 29.40 -5.66 0.83
N THR A 49 29.03 -6.38 -0.23
CA THR A 49 28.15 -7.55 -0.17
C THR A 49 28.86 -8.78 0.41
N ALA A 50 30.18 -8.89 0.29
CA ALA A 50 30.94 -10.01 0.85
C ALA A 50 31.22 -9.86 2.36
N ALA A 51 31.44 -8.63 2.84
CA ALA A 51 31.76 -8.37 4.25
C ALA A 51 30.55 -8.55 5.19
N VAL A 52 29.33 -8.27 4.71
CA VAL A 52 28.09 -8.47 5.47
C VAL A 52 27.73 -9.97 5.59
N ASN A 53 28.09 -10.78 4.58
CA ASN A 53 27.86 -12.22 4.57
C ASN A 53 28.88 -13.01 5.42
N ALA A 54 30.12 -12.52 5.57
CA ALA A 54 31.10 -13.16 6.44
C ALA A 54 30.80 -12.93 7.94
N ALA A 55 30.31 -11.75 8.31
CA ALA A 55 29.92 -11.43 9.67
C ALA A 55 28.65 -12.18 10.14
N THR A 56 27.77 -12.60 9.23
CA THR A 56 26.60 -13.43 9.56
C THR A 56 26.95 -14.90 9.73
N ALA A 57 27.95 -15.41 9.00
CA ALA A 57 28.37 -16.82 9.06
C ALA A 57 29.15 -17.19 10.35
N GLU A 58 30.02 -16.31 10.86
CA GLU A 58 30.72 -16.55 12.14
C GLU A 58 29.80 -16.43 13.38
N ASN A 59 28.73 -15.63 13.29
CA ASN A 59 27.83 -15.38 14.42
C ASN A 59 26.80 -16.50 14.66
N LEU A 60 26.46 -17.30 13.65
CA LEU A 60 25.58 -18.47 13.79
C LEU A 60 26.23 -19.64 14.54
N ALA A 61 27.57 -19.69 14.64
CA ALA A 61 28.30 -20.82 15.20
C ALA A 61 28.46 -20.79 16.74
N SER A 62 28.20 -19.65 17.41
CA SER A 62 28.57 -19.48 18.83
C SER A 62 27.48 -19.78 19.87
N GLY A 63 26.21 -19.91 19.47
CA GLY A 63 25.10 -20.27 20.37
C GLY A 63 24.87 -19.38 21.60
N ARG A 64 25.62 -18.29 21.78
CA ARG A 64 25.48 -17.37 22.91
C ARG A 64 24.50 -16.26 22.55
N ALA A 65 23.44 -16.13 23.35
CA ALA A 65 22.53 -14.99 23.29
C ALA A 65 23.33 -13.69 23.48
N ARG A 66 23.32 -12.82 22.47
CA ARG A 66 23.95 -11.50 22.54
C ARG A 66 23.06 -10.59 23.37
N ALA A 67 23.61 -9.84 24.32
CA ALA A 67 22.90 -8.71 24.91
C ALA A 67 22.57 -7.71 23.79
N ALA A 68 21.35 -7.15 23.77
CA ALA A 68 21.09 -6.04 22.87
C ALA A 68 22.05 -4.91 23.25
N ALA A 69 22.68 -4.29 22.26
CA ALA A 69 23.66 -3.25 22.54
C ALA A 69 22.98 -2.16 23.39
N ASN A 70 23.65 -1.77 24.48
CA ASN A 70 23.20 -0.76 25.46
C ASN A 70 22.12 -1.20 26.46
N THR A 71 21.84 -2.50 26.61
CA THR A 71 20.86 -2.99 27.57
C THR A 71 21.26 -4.31 28.27
N SER A 72 20.68 -4.55 29.45
CA SER A 72 20.84 -5.80 30.21
C SER A 72 20.03 -6.97 29.65
N PHE A 73 19.10 -6.69 28.73
CA PHE A 73 18.25 -7.69 28.09
C PHE A 73 18.95 -8.34 26.90
N THR A 74 18.73 -9.64 26.72
CA THR A 74 19.20 -10.38 25.55
C THR A 74 18.39 -10.01 24.33
N VAL A 75 19.06 -9.84 23.18
CA VAL A 75 18.40 -9.80 21.87
C VAL A 75 17.53 -11.06 21.75
N PRO A 76 16.29 -10.97 21.24
CA PRO A 76 15.50 -12.16 21.01
C PRO A 76 16.25 -13.15 20.10
N PRO A 77 16.07 -14.47 20.30
CA PRO A 77 16.76 -15.48 19.49
C PRO A 77 16.48 -15.27 17.99
N PRO A 78 17.35 -15.76 17.09
CA PRO A 78 17.09 -15.69 15.66
C PRO A 78 15.74 -16.32 15.30
N PRO A 79 15.06 -15.84 14.23
CA PRO A 79 13.85 -16.45 13.75
C PRO A 79 14.07 -17.92 13.37
N PRO A 80 13.11 -18.81 13.69
CA PRO A 80 13.04 -20.16 13.11
C PRO A 80 13.17 -20.19 11.59
N PRO A 81 13.66 -21.31 11.00
CA PRO A 81 13.79 -21.46 9.55
C PRO A 81 12.50 -21.13 8.80
N GLY A 82 12.62 -20.34 7.73
CA GLY A 82 11.49 -19.88 6.91
C GLY A 82 10.72 -18.69 7.50
N TRP A 83 11.17 -18.13 8.63
CA TRP A 83 10.68 -16.87 9.19
C TRP A 83 11.77 -15.81 9.12
N GLU A 84 11.37 -14.55 9.10
CA GLU A 84 12.28 -13.41 9.24
C GLU A 84 11.85 -12.51 10.40
N ARG A 85 12.82 -11.83 11.00
CA ARG A 85 12.58 -10.84 12.05
C ARG A 85 12.02 -9.58 11.41
N ALA A 86 10.95 -9.07 11.99
CA ALA A 86 10.40 -7.76 11.70
C ALA A 86 10.01 -7.06 13.00
N ARG A 87 9.44 -5.87 12.87
CA ARG A 87 8.78 -5.14 13.93
C ARG A 87 7.38 -4.76 13.46
N ALA A 88 6.50 -4.53 14.42
CA ALA A 88 5.21 -3.96 14.15
C ALA A 88 4.81 -2.90 15.16
N SER A 89 4.35 -1.78 14.62
CA SER A 89 3.46 -0.83 15.28
C SER A 89 1.98 -1.24 15.10
N TRP A 90 1.04 -0.39 15.55
CA TRP A 90 -0.38 -0.57 15.24
C TRP A 90 -1.08 0.70 14.78
N TYR A 91 -2.14 0.52 14.00
CA TYR A 91 -3.01 1.58 13.47
C TYR A 91 -4.48 1.15 13.38
N GLY A 92 -5.39 2.11 13.23
CA GLY A 92 -6.83 1.84 13.12
C GLY A 92 -7.40 1.34 14.44
N THR A 93 -7.80 2.27 15.31
CA THR A 93 -8.02 2.00 16.74
C THR A 93 -9.47 2.20 17.14
N PRO A 94 -10.04 1.37 18.03
CA PRO A 94 -11.39 1.55 18.53
C PRO A 94 -11.49 2.80 19.41
N LYS A 95 -12.62 3.50 19.30
CA LYS A 95 -12.91 4.72 20.06
C LYS A 95 -12.61 4.65 21.56
N PRO A 96 -13.04 3.60 22.29
CA PRO A 96 -12.84 3.53 23.74
C PRO A 96 -11.36 3.54 24.14
N PHE A 97 -10.51 2.86 23.36
CA PHE A 97 -9.07 2.86 23.59
C PHE A 97 -8.48 4.26 23.34
N VAL A 98 -8.81 4.87 22.19
CA VAL A 98 -8.35 6.22 21.81
C VAL A 98 -8.74 7.29 22.84
N ASP A 99 -9.97 7.24 23.36
CA ASP A 99 -10.50 8.22 24.32
C ASP A 99 -9.66 8.30 25.61
N THR A 100 -8.95 7.23 25.95
CA THR A 100 -7.98 7.23 27.07
C THR A 100 -6.79 8.18 26.82
N PHE A 101 -6.38 8.34 25.56
CA PHE A 101 -5.19 9.12 25.16
C PHE A 101 -5.53 10.47 24.51
N SER A 102 -6.78 10.66 24.06
CA SER A 102 -7.29 11.89 23.45
C SER A 102 -6.90 13.18 24.20
N PRO A 103 -6.94 13.25 25.56
CA PRO A 103 -6.57 14.46 26.29
C PRO A 103 -5.10 14.87 26.17
N SER A 104 -4.19 13.94 25.86
CA SER A 104 -2.74 14.21 25.77
C SER A 104 -2.22 14.22 24.34
N ARG A 105 -2.85 13.49 23.42
CA ARG A 105 -2.41 13.40 22.01
C ARG A 105 -3.20 14.30 21.06
N GLY A 106 -4.46 14.63 21.40
CA GLY A 106 -5.38 15.31 20.48
C GLY A 106 -5.76 14.45 19.26
N GLY A 107 -6.67 14.94 18.42
CA GLY A 107 -6.92 14.39 17.08
C GLY A 107 -7.82 13.15 16.96
N GLY A 108 -8.42 12.65 18.05
CA GLY A 108 -9.41 11.57 18.03
C GLY A 108 -8.89 10.28 17.35
N GLU A 109 -9.80 9.47 16.81
CA GLU A 109 -9.46 8.19 16.16
C GLU A 109 -8.46 8.35 15.00
N SER A 110 -8.60 9.42 14.22
CA SER A 110 -7.69 9.72 13.12
C SER A 110 -6.23 9.96 13.54
N ALA A 111 -5.97 10.28 14.82
CA ALA A 111 -4.61 10.45 15.33
C ALA A 111 -3.82 9.12 15.41
N PHE A 112 -4.49 7.98 15.25
CA PHE A 112 -3.92 6.64 15.31
C PHE A 112 -4.08 5.88 13.98
N GLY A 113 -4.25 6.63 12.88
CA GLY A 113 -4.47 6.06 11.56
C GLY A 113 -5.89 5.50 11.38
N ILE A 114 -6.30 5.37 10.12
CA ILE A 114 -7.56 4.74 9.72
C ILE A 114 -7.22 3.51 8.87
N LEU A 115 -8.02 2.45 8.97
CA LEU A 115 -7.80 1.25 8.14
C LEU A 115 -8.32 1.46 6.72
N GLU A 116 -9.43 2.19 6.62
CA GLU A 116 -10.08 2.57 5.38
C GLU A 116 -9.19 3.51 4.57
N TRP A 117 -9.33 3.46 3.24
CA TRP A 117 -8.62 4.34 2.31
C TRP A 117 -7.11 4.13 2.26
N GLY A 118 -6.64 2.94 2.67
CA GLY A 118 -5.24 2.56 2.60
C GLY A 118 -4.66 2.56 1.19
N GLY A 119 -3.33 2.62 1.10
CA GLY A 119 -2.53 2.73 -0.11
C GLY A 119 -2.62 1.55 -1.10
N CYS A 120 -3.36 0.48 -0.78
CA CYS A 120 -3.71 -0.58 -1.73
C CYS A 120 -5.12 -0.42 -2.35
N GLY A 121 -5.95 0.48 -1.81
CA GLY A 121 -7.25 0.87 -2.38
C GLY A 121 -8.39 -0.12 -2.14
N TYR A 122 -8.32 -0.94 -1.09
CA TYR A 122 -9.35 -1.93 -0.76
C TYR A 122 -10.46 -1.34 0.13
N THR A 123 -11.09 -0.26 -0.34
CA THR A 123 -12.18 0.41 0.39
C THR A 123 -13.29 0.79 -0.59
N ASN A 124 -14.52 0.43 -0.26
CA ASN A 124 -15.70 0.83 -1.02
C ASN A 124 -16.07 2.29 -0.72
N ALA A 125 -16.92 2.87 -1.56
CA ALA A 125 -17.38 4.25 -1.41
C ALA A 125 -17.98 4.57 -0.02
N ASP A 126 -18.63 3.60 0.61
CA ASP A 126 -19.25 3.72 1.92
C ASP A 126 -18.26 3.58 3.10
N GLY A 127 -16.96 3.41 2.80
CA GLY A 127 -15.92 3.15 3.79
C GLY A 127 -15.81 1.69 4.23
N SER A 128 -16.65 0.78 3.71
CA SER A 128 -16.50 -0.64 4.02
C SER A 128 -15.24 -1.22 3.39
N MET A 129 -14.60 -2.15 4.10
CA MET A 129 -13.45 -2.91 3.62
C MET A 129 -13.88 -4.35 3.29
N PRO A 130 -13.30 -4.99 2.26
CA PRO A 130 -13.57 -6.39 1.94
C PRO A 130 -12.84 -7.37 2.88
N PHE A 131 -11.90 -6.87 3.70
CA PHE A 131 -11.14 -7.67 4.65
C PHE A 131 -11.56 -7.36 6.09
N PRO A 132 -11.58 -8.37 6.98
CA PRO A 132 -11.94 -8.15 8.37
C PRO A 132 -10.82 -7.41 9.11
N ARG A 133 -11.20 -6.48 9.98
CA ARG A 133 -10.26 -5.57 10.65
C ARG A 133 -9.23 -6.29 11.53
N ASP A 134 -9.51 -7.52 11.96
CA ASP A 134 -8.66 -8.36 12.79
C ASP A 134 -7.72 -9.29 11.99
N ALA A 135 -7.58 -9.05 10.68
CA ALA A 135 -6.69 -9.80 9.79
C ALA A 135 -6.02 -8.92 8.72
N VAL A 136 -5.73 -7.65 9.02
CA VAL A 136 -5.11 -6.70 8.08
C VAL A 136 -3.91 -5.97 8.66
N THR A 137 -3.05 -5.47 7.77
CA THR A 137 -1.82 -4.76 8.09
C THR A 137 -1.46 -3.77 6.98
N SER A 138 -0.66 -2.76 7.31
CA SER A 138 0.15 -2.01 6.36
C SER A 138 1.51 -2.71 6.16
N PHE A 139 2.21 -2.40 5.07
CA PHE A 139 3.57 -2.87 4.84
C PHE A 139 4.49 -1.71 4.48
N ALA A 140 5.68 -1.66 5.08
CA ALA A 140 6.57 -0.53 4.87
C ALA A 140 7.17 -0.48 3.45
N ASP A 141 7.17 0.70 2.83
CA ASP A 141 7.60 0.91 1.44
C ASP A 141 9.10 0.72 1.19
N THR A 142 9.88 0.70 2.27
CA THR A 142 11.32 0.45 2.25
C THR A 142 11.69 -0.99 2.63
N ASN A 143 10.72 -1.86 2.95
CA ASN A 143 10.99 -3.27 3.14
C ASN A 143 11.57 -3.88 1.84
N PRO A 144 12.60 -4.73 1.91
CA PRO A 144 13.20 -5.37 0.71
C PRO A 144 12.19 -6.09 -0.20
N ASP A 145 11.13 -6.66 0.37
CA ASP A 145 10.06 -7.41 -0.31
C ASP A 145 8.79 -6.57 -0.53
N PHE A 146 8.85 -5.25 -0.36
CA PHE A 146 7.73 -4.35 -0.63
C PHE A 146 7.13 -4.43 -2.05
N PRO A 147 7.90 -4.65 -3.13
CA PRO A 147 7.33 -4.76 -4.48
C PRO A 147 6.21 -5.80 -4.56
N GLY A 148 5.05 -5.40 -5.05
CA GLY A 148 3.86 -6.24 -5.15
C GLY A 148 3.30 -6.72 -3.80
N SER A 149 3.51 -5.96 -2.71
CA SER A 149 3.06 -6.35 -1.37
C SER A 149 1.55 -6.28 -1.17
N CYS A 150 0.84 -5.39 -1.86
CA CYS A 150 -0.62 -5.27 -1.73
C CYS A 150 -1.33 -6.60 -1.99
N GLY A 151 -2.23 -6.99 -1.09
CA GLY A 151 -2.99 -8.23 -1.18
C GLY A 151 -2.17 -9.50 -0.89
N ARG A 152 -0.89 -9.39 -0.48
CA ARG A 152 -0.15 -10.53 0.07
C ARG A 152 -0.62 -10.86 1.47
N CYS A 153 -0.42 -12.13 1.85
CA CYS A 153 -0.61 -12.58 3.21
C CYS A 153 0.70 -12.93 3.88
N TYR A 154 0.76 -12.64 5.17
CA TYR A 154 1.84 -13.06 6.05
C TYR A 154 1.25 -13.79 7.25
N GLU A 155 1.93 -14.82 7.72
CA GLU A 155 1.79 -15.25 9.11
C GLU A 155 2.74 -14.41 9.96
N VAL A 156 2.22 -13.87 11.05
CA VAL A 156 2.97 -13.04 12.00
C VAL A 156 2.84 -13.64 13.39
N ARG A 157 3.93 -13.66 14.16
CA ARG A 157 3.94 -14.02 15.59
C ARG A 157 4.71 -13.01 16.41
N CYS A 158 4.25 -12.75 17.62
CA CYS A 158 4.98 -11.88 18.54
C CYS A 158 6.22 -12.57 19.09
N VAL A 159 7.27 -11.79 19.28
CA VAL A 159 8.53 -12.22 19.88
C VAL A 159 8.74 -11.48 21.19
N ASN A 160 8.84 -12.23 22.30
CA ASN A 160 9.18 -11.66 23.60
C ASN A 160 10.57 -11.02 23.55
N GLY A 161 10.72 -9.83 24.11
CA GLY A 161 12.02 -9.19 24.22
C GLY A 161 12.02 -7.68 24.02
N PRO A 162 13.22 -7.07 24.00
CA PRO A 162 13.37 -5.66 23.70
C PRO A 162 12.96 -5.36 22.25
N VAL A 163 12.30 -4.21 22.05
CA VAL A 163 12.06 -3.67 20.71
C VAL A 163 13.37 -3.17 20.13
N LEU A 164 13.74 -3.73 18.99
CA LEU A 164 14.97 -3.40 18.28
C LEU A 164 14.70 -2.39 17.18
N GLY A 165 15.73 -1.61 16.89
CA GLY A 165 15.77 -0.70 15.77
C GLY A 165 17.07 -0.88 15.00
N ARG A 166 17.72 0.23 14.68
CA ARG A 166 18.86 0.22 13.78
C ARG A 166 20.02 -0.59 14.38
N ASN A 167 20.65 -1.44 13.57
CA ASN A 167 21.78 -2.29 13.98
C ASN A 167 21.46 -3.21 15.19
N ASP A 168 20.21 -3.65 15.31
CA ASP A 168 19.71 -4.48 16.41
C ASP A 168 19.92 -3.87 17.81
N GLN A 169 19.95 -2.53 17.87
CA GLN A 169 20.01 -1.80 19.13
C GLN A 169 18.61 -1.70 19.73
N ALA A 170 18.50 -1.85 21.06
CA ALA A 170 17.25 -1.60 21.75
C ALA A 170 16.86 -0.11 21.59
N VAL A 171 15.60 0.15 21.28
CA VAL A 171 15.11 1.51 21.07
C VAL A 171 14.62 2.08 22.41
N PRO A 172 15.13 3.24 22.86
CA PRO A 172 14.65 3.88 24.09
C PRO A 172 13.14 4.14 24.06
N ALA A 173 12.48 3.97 25.20
CA ALA A 173 11.03 4.08 25.35
C ALA A 173 10.49 5.48 25.00
N GLU A 174 11.31 6.53 25.15
CA GLU A 174 10.96 7.91 24.78
C GLU A 174 10.70 8.11 23.28
N TYR A 175 11.22 7.22 22.43
CA TYR A 175 10.97 7.29 20.98
C TYR A 175 9.60 6.76 20.57
N TRP A 176 8.90 6.14 21.52
CA TRP A 176 7.63 5.49 21.32
C TRP A 176 6.52 6.19 22.08
N TYR A 177 5.31 6.02 21.59
CA TYR A 177 4.11 6.38 22.34
C TYR A 177 3.85 5.32 23.42
N TYR A 178 4.86 5.10 24.27
CA TYR A 178 4.74 4.28 25.44
C TYR A 178 3.98 5.10 26.49
N PHE A 179 2.84 4.58 26.93
CA PHE A 179 1.88 5.33 27.74
C PHE A 179 1.82 4.82 29.19
N PRO A 180 2.93 4.78 29.96
CA PRO A 180 2.94 4.17 31.29
C PRO A 180 1.98 4.88 32.27
N LYS A 181 1.72 6.18 32.06
CA LYS A 181 0.74 6.96 32.84
C LYS A 181 -0.70 6.44 32.69
N TYR A 182 -0.98 5.70 31.62
CA TYR A 182 -2.27 5.11 31.31
C TYR A 182 -2.25 3.58 31.47
N GLY A 183 -1.29 3.05 32.24
CA GLY A 183 -1.01 1.62 32.48
C GLY A 183 -2.18 0.73 32.91
N SER A 184 -3.33 1.32 33.25
CA SER A 184 -4.54 0.62 33.64
C SER A 184 -5.58 0.47 32.51
N ALA A 185 -5.33 1.03 31.32
CA ALA A 185 -6.26 0.94 30.20
C ALA A 185 -6.33 -0.52 29.71
N PRO A 186 -7.50 -1.17 29.77
CA PRO A 186 -7.65 -2.50 29.17
C PRO A 186 -7.63 -2.40 27.63
N ASP A 187 -7.27 -3.49 26.98
CA ASP A 187 -7.53 -3.68 25.55
C ASP A 187 -9.02 -4.00 25.27
N ASP A 188 -9.41 -4.19 24.00
CA ASP A 188 -10.81 -4.45 23.62
C ASP A 188 -11.31 -5.82 24.14
N MET A 189 -10.39 -6.70 24.55
CA MET A 189 -10.69 -7.98 25.20
C MET A 189 -10.74 -7.88 26.74
N GLY A 190 -10.60 -6.69 27.31
CA GLY A 190 -10.67 -6.46 28.76
C GLY A 190 -9.42 -6.91 29.53
N ARG A 191 -8.31 -7.22 28.84
CA ARG A 191 -7.07 -7.66 29.49
C ARG A 191 -6.27 -6.46 29.95
N SER A 192 -5.63 -6.58 31.11
CA SER A 192 -4.76 -5.53 31.64
C SER A 192 -3.36 -5.58 31.02
N PHE A 193 -2.71 -4.43 30.95
CA PHE A 193 -1.32 -4.32 30.50
C PHE A 193 -0.38 -5.13 31.41
N PRO A 194 0.41 -6.09 30.88
CA PRO A 194 1.32 -6.91 31.70
C PRO A 194 2.56 -6.15 32.20
N GLY A 195 2.72 -4.88 31.83
CA GLY A 195 3.85 -4.05 32.22
C GLY A 195 5.03 -4.13 31.25
N ASN A 196 6.05 -3.30 31.48
CA ASN A 196 7.28 -3.27 30.70
C ASN A 196 8.48 -3.60 31.63
N PRO A 197 9.00 -4.84 31.59
CA PRO A 197 10.13 -5.25 32.43
C PRO A 197 11.39 -4.40 32.26
N ALA A 198 11.58 -3.79 31.09
CA ALA A 198 12.74 -2.96 30.77
C ALA A 198 12.54 -1.46 31.05
N TYR A 199 11.42 -1.08 31.66
CA TYR A 199 11.12 0.33 31.90
C TYR A 199 12.16 1.04 32.77
N LYS A 200 12.74 0.32 33.75
CA LYS A 200 13.80 0.85 34.62
C LYS A 200 15.11 1.17 33.88
N ASP A 201 15.30 0.57 32.70
CA ASP A 201 16.47 0.75 31.85
C ASP A 201 16.12 1.65 30.64
N ASP A 202 14.95 2.32 30.67
CA ASP A 202 14.42 3.20 29.62
C ASP A 202 14.19 2.54 28.25
N TYR A 203 13.91 1.23 28.21
CA TYR A 203 13.60 0.50 26.97
C TYR A 203 12.20 -0.10 26.97
N VAL A 204 11.68 -0.45 25.78
CA VAL A 204 10.44 -1.22 25.64
C VAL A 204 10.77 -2.70 25.55
N PHE A 205 10.30 -3.48 26.53
CA PHE A 205 10.29 -4.94 26.48
C PHE A 205 8.85 -5.43 26.35
N VAL A 206 8.57 -6.15 25.28
CA VAL A 206 7.25 -6.68 24.98
C VAL A 206 7.11 -8.08 25.56
N THR A 207 5.99 -8.30 26.25
CA THR A 207 5.52 -9.63 26.65
C THR A 207 4.35 -10.02 25.74
N CYS A 208 4.54 -11.05 24.93
CA CYS A 208 3.50 -11.65 24.11
C CYS A 208 2.49 -12.38 25.00
N TRP A 209 1.22 -12.42 24.58
CA TRP A 209 0.21 -13.24 25.25
C TRP A 209 0.52 -14.74 25.13
N ASP A 210 0.91 -15.15 23.92
CA ASP A 210 1.34 -16.49 23.58
C ASP A 210 2.40 -16.39 22.47
N PRO A 211 3.68 -16.67 22.75
CA PRO A 211 4.76 -16.61 21.75
C PRO A 211 4.62 -17.63 20.62
N SER A 212 3.77 -18.65 20.79
CA SER A 212 3.50 -19.67 19.77
C SER A 212 2.31 -19.31 18.88
N LYS A 213 1.48 -18.34 19.29
CA LYS A 213 0.33 -17.88 18.51
C LYS A 213 0.81 -17.11 17.29
N SER A 214 0.29 -17.50 16.13
CA SER A 214 0.42 -16.75 14.88
C SER A 214 -0.93 -16.27 14.39
N VAL A 215 -0.94 -15.11 13.74
CA VAL A 215 -2.11 -14.54 13.06
C VAL A 215 -1.79 -14.39 11.57
N ARG A 216 -2.74 -14.66 10.69
CA ARG A 216 -2.61 -14.40 9.26
C ARG A 216 -3.15 -13.01 8.96
N VAL A 217 -2.36 -12.19 8.27
CA VAL A 217 -2.70 -10.80 7.95
C VAL A 217 -2.61 -10.54 6.45
N HIS A 218 -3.51 -9.70 5.95
CA HIS A 218 -3.50 -9.19 4.56
C HIS A 218 -2.91 -7.79 4.52
N VAL A 219 -2.00 -7.55 3.58
CA VAL A 219 -1.48 -6.20 3.32
C VAL A 219 -2.55 -5.39 2.57
N VAL A 220 -3.14 -4.40 3.24
CA VAL A 220 -4.20 -3.53 2.69
C VAL A 220 -3.80 -2.06 2.60
N ASP A 221 -2.66 -1.72 3.20
CA ASP A 221 -2.15 -0.36 3.26
C ASP A 221 -0.62 -0.36 3.15
N ILE A 222 -0.04 0.83 3.02
CA ILE A 222 1.38 1.06 2.90
C ILE A 222 1.79 1.93 4.08
N CYS A 223 2.86 1.56 4.77
CA CYS A 223 3.52 2.50 5.67
C CYS A 223 4.66 3.21 4.93
N PRO A 224 4.49 4.47 4.49
CA PRO A 224 5.54 5.15 3.77
C PRO A 224 6.62 5.65 4.73
N CYS A 225 7.90 5.37 4.43
CA CYS A 225 9.03 5.98 5.13
C CYS A 225 8.98 7.51 5.02
N TRP A 226 8.49 8.05 3.91
CA TRP A 226 8.26 9.49 3.72
C TRP A 226 6.78 9.78 3.52
N TYR A 227 6.16 10.40 4.52
CA TYR A 227 4.76 10.77 4.51
C TYR A 227 4.59 12.24 4.13
N GLU A 228 3.71 12.51 3.17
CA GLU A 228 3.40 13.86 2.68
C GLU A 228 1.92 14.20 2.93
N PRO A 229 1.56 14.62 4.16
CA PRO A 229 0.20 15.03 4.45
C PRO A 229 -0.21 16.26 3.63
N LYS A 230 -1.48 16.32 3.24
CA LYS A 230 -2.00 17.43 2.44
C LYS A 230 -1.84 18.77 3.18
N GLY A 231 -1.12 19.70 2.55
CA GLY A 231 -0.90 21.03 3.11
C GLY A 231 0.21 21.10 4.15
N GLU A 232 0.96 20.02 4.36
CA GLU A 232 2.09 19.95 5.28
C GLU A 232 3.38 19.51 4.56
N PRO A 233 4.57 19.90 5.06
CA PRO A 233 5.82 19.39 4.52
C PRO A 233 5.97 17.86 4.68
N PRO A 234 6.64 17.19 3.73
CA PRO A 234 7.04 15.80 3.88
C PRO A 234 7.79 15.55 5.18
N ARG A 235 7.47 14.45 5.88
CA ARG A 235 8.18 14.02 7.09
C ARG A 235 8.46 12.52 7.09
N ALA A 236 9.56 12.12 7.71
CA ALA A 236 9.93 10.73 7.81
C ALA A 236 9.13 9.99 8.89
N GLN A 237 8.56 8.84 8.57
CA GLN A 237 8.01 7.88 9.52
C GLN A 237 9.09 6.85 9.84
N ALA A 238 9.93 7.17 10.83
CA ALA A 238 11.17 6.44 11.09
C ALA A 238 10.99 4.92 11.32
N SER A 239 9.87 4.46 11.89
CA SER A 239 9.59 3.03 12.05
C SER A 239 9.51 2.31 10.70
N CYS A 240 8.90 2.96 9.70
CA CYS A 240 8.70 2.41 8.36
C CYS A 240 9.86 2.67 7.42
N CYS A 241 10.95 3.27 7.93
CA CYS A 241 12.20 3.39 7.22
C CYS A 241 13.10 2.21 7.58
N TYR A 242 13.43 1.39 6.59
CA TYR A 242 14.44 0.35 6.67
C TYR A 242 15.85 0.99 6.71
N THR A 243 16.87 0.37 6.12
CA THR A 243 18.29 0.78 6.20
C THR A 243 18.62 2.20 5.72
N ASN A 244 17.65 2.95 5.18
CA ASN A 244 17.86 4.28 4.61
C ASN A 244 17.72 5.44 5.60
N SER A 245 17.62 5.16 6.90
CA SER A 245 17.51 6.19 7.94
C SER A 245 18.58 6.04 9.01
N THR A 246 18.99 7.16 9.59
CA THR A 246 19.89 7.19 10.74
C THR A 246 19.16 7.13 12.07
N ASN A 247 17.83 7.22 12.05
CA ASN A 247 16.99 7.26 13.23
C ASN A 247 17.08 5.93 14.02
N PRO A 248 17.16 5.96 15.36
CA PRO A 248 17.19 4.74 16.18
C PRO A 248 16.03 3.77 15.90
N LYS A 249 14.84 4.28 15.55
CA LYS A 249 13.65 3.48 15.21
C LYS A 249 13.73 2.77 13.86
N SER A 250 14.66 3.12 13.00
CA SER A 250 14.74 2.57 11.64
C SER A 250 15.46 1.23 11.58
N GLY A 251 15.67 0.70 10.38
CA GLY A 251 16.61 -0.40 10.14
C GLY A 251 16.09 -1.80 10.47
N GLN A 252 14.80 -1.94 10.72
CA GLN A 252 14.10 -3.22 10.80
C GLN A 252 13.02 -3.27 9.71
N ARG A 253 12.64 -4.48 9.28
CA ARG A 253 11.41 -4.65 8.49
C ARG A 253 10.22 -4.21 9.35
N GLU A 254 9.28 -3.50 8.77
CA GLU A 254 8.15 -2.92 9.51
C GLU A 254 6.79 -3.30 8.89
N MET A 255 5.82 -3.56 9.75
CA MET A 255 4.41 -3.75 9.42
C MET A 255 3.55 -3.01 10.44
N ASP A 256 2.70 -2.06 10.05
CA ASP A 256 1.70 -1.58 11.03
C ASP A 256 0.54 -2.57 11.02
N LEU A 257 0.40 -3.35 12.08
CA LEU A 257 -0.73 -4.26 12.22
C LEU A 257 -1.98 -3.42 12.53
N SER A 258 -3.16 -3.87 12.12
CA SER A 258 -4.36 -3.27 12.70
C SER A 258 -4.34 -3.43 14.23
N PHE A 259 -4.97 -2.51 14.95
CA PHE A 259 -5.11 -2.61 16.42
C PHE A 259 -5.60 -4.00 16.84
N TRP A 260 -6.61 -4.51 16.13
CA TRP A 260 -7.25 -5.81 16.40
C TRP A 260 -6.34 -7.01 16.12
N VAL A 261 -5.41 -6.94 15.17
CA VAL A 261 -4.37 -7.96 15.01
C VAL A 261 -3.32 -7.81 16.13
N TYR A 262 -2.88 -6.59 16.41
CA TYR A 262 -1.85 -6.34 17.40
C TYR A 262 -2.26 -6.87 18.77
N GLU A 263 -3.48 -6.55 19.22
CA GLU A 263 -3.99 -6.98 20.52
C GLU A 263 -4.09 -8.52 20.63
N GLN A 264 -4.29 -9.23 19.53
CA GLN A 264 -4.27 -10.69 19.56
C GLN A 264 -2.91 -11.27 19.96
N LEU A 265 -1.82 -10.52 19.78
CA LEU A 265 -0.44 -10.94 19.95
C LEU A 265 0.22 -10.36 21.22
N ALA A 266 0.01 -9.07 21.50
CA ALA A 266 0.52 -8.37 22.69
C ALA A 266 -0.40 -7.20 23.07
N HIS A 267 -0.22 -6.61 24.26
CA HIS A 267 -1.07 -5.49 24.67
C HIS A 267 -0.73 -4.20 23.88
N PRO A 268 -1.70 -3.47 23.30
CA PRO A 268 -1.46 -2.27 22.46
C PRO A 268 -0.70 -1.13 23.16
N MET A 269 -0.65 -1.13 24.50
CA MET A 269 0.14 -0.16 25.26
C MET A 269 1.65 -0.18 24.98
N TYR A 270 2.19 -1.25 24.42
CA TYR A 270 3.59 -1.29 24.01
C TYR A 270 3.89 -0.38 22.81
N SER A 271 2.89 -0.04 21.99
CA SER A 271 2.99 0.72 20.74
C SER A 271 3.84 0.11 19.61
N GLU A 272 4.77 -0.79 19.94
CA GLU A 272 5.68 -1.48 19.03
C GLU A 272 6.02 -2.86 19.59
N MET A 273 6.23 -3.86 18.73
CA MET A 273 6.70 -5.19 19.13
C MET A 273 7.60 -5.82 18.08
N MET A 274 8.49 -6.72 18.51
CA MET A 274 9.20 -7.57 17.56
C MET A 274 8.27 -8.67 17.06
N LEU A 275 8.36 -8.96 15.76
CA LEU A 275 7.66 -10.04 15.10
C LEU A 275 8.64 -11.03 14.48
N ASP A 276 8.21 -12.27 14.36
CA ASP A 276 8.67 -13.09 13.26
C ASP A 276 7.56 -13.15 12.21
N ILE A 277 7.92 -12.99 10.94
CA ILE A 277 7.00 -12.96 9.81
C ILE A 277 7.39 -14.00 8.76
N ARG A 278 6.41 -14.54 8.05
CA ARG A 278 6.65 -15.27 6.80
C ARG A 278 5.53 -15.06 5.80
N PRO A 279 5.82 -14.93 4.50
CA PRO A 279 4.77 -14.86 3.49
C PRO A 279 4.08 -16.22 3.36
N VAL A 280 2.77 -16.17 3.16
CA VAL A 280 1.93 -17.36 2.97
C VAL A 280 0.90 -17.13 1.88
N ASP A 281 0.44 -18.21 1.27
CA ASP A 281 -0.74 -18.18 0.42
C ASP A 281 -1.97 -17.83 1.25
N CYS A 282 -2.75 -16.86 0.80
CA CYS A 282 -3.87 -16.30 1.58
C CYS A 282 -4.96 -17.32 1.89
N GLY A 283 -5.22 -18.26 0.97
CA GLY A 283 -6.22 -19.31 1.15
C GLY A 283 -5.68 -20.47 1.99
N SER A 284 -4.67 -21.16 1.46
CA SER A 284 -4.14 -22.41 2.04
C SER A 284 -3.25 -22.20 3.27
N GLY A 285 -2.61 -21.04 3.42
CA GLY A 285 -1.57 -20.81 4.43
C GLY A 285 -0.23 -21.46 4.11
N ALA A 286 -0.06 -22.03 2.92
CA ALA A 286 1.22 -22.60 2.51
C ALA A 286 2.30 -21.52 2.48
N ALA A 287 3.50 -21.83 2.96
CA ALA A 287 4.62 -20.89 2.96
C ALA A 287 5.02 -20.49 1.54
N LEU A 288 5.32 -19.20 1.36
CA LEU A 288 5.77 -18.63 0.09
C LEU A 288 7.17 -17.99 0.25
N PRO A 289 7.92 -17.80 -0.85
CA PRO A 289 9.22 -17.14 -0.81
C PRO A 289 9.11 -15.68 -0.32
N MET A 290 10.10 -15.24 0.49
CA MET A 290 10.17 -13.85 0.95
C MET A 290 10.57 -12.88 -0.17
N SER A 291 11.58 -13.24 -0.96
CA SER A 291 12.08 -12.37 -2.03
C SER A 291 12.63 -13.18 -3.21
N PRO A 292 12.21 -12.91 -4.46
CA PRO A 292 11.07 -12.06 -4.79
C PRO A 292 9.78 -12.65 -4.19
N GLY A 293 8.95 -11.79 -3.60
CA GLY A 293 7.65 -12.19 -3.07
C GLY A 293 6.67 -12.58 -4.18
N TYR A 294 5.68 -13.39 -3.83
CA TYR A 294 4.68 -13.87 -4.79
C TYR A 294 3.75 -12.74 -5.25
N ILE A 295 3.46 -12.68 -6.55
CA ILE A 295 2.36 -11.90 -7.12
C ILE A 295 1.55 -12.81 -8.03
N ASN A 296 0.25 -12.58 -8.11
CA ASN A 296 -0.58 -13.25 -9.09
C ASN A 296 -0.39 -12.58 -10.46
N ARG A 297 0.31 -13.25 -11.36
CA ARG A 297 0.62 -12.72 -12.70
C ARG A 297 -0.48 -12.97 -13.72
N ASP A 298 -1.44 -13.82 -13.39
CA ASP A 298 -2.42 -14.36 -14.35
C ASP A 298 -3.80 -13.78 -14.12
N THR A 299 -4.13 -13.42 -12.89
CA THR A 299 -5.42 -12.82 -12.51
C THR A 299 -5.12 -11.59 -11.68
N LEU A 300 -5.60 -10.43 -12.11
CA LEU A 300 -5.50 -9.14 -11.41
C LEU A 300 -6.77 -8.89 -10.58
N TYR A 301 -7.90 -9.34 -11.10
CA TYR A 301 -9.21 -9.22 -10.48
C TYR A 301 -10.08 -10.42 -10.83
N ASP A 302 -10.75 -10.95 -9.82
CA ASP A 302 -11.85 -11.92 -9.91
C ASP A 302 -12.90 -11.44 -8.88
N ASP A 303 -13.41 -12.28 -7.98
CA ASP A 303 -14.26 -11.78 -6.88
C ASP A 303 -13.59 -10.71 -5.98
N MET A 304 -12.26 -10.58 -6.04
CA MET A 304 -11.46 -9.57 -5.35
C MET A 304 -10.19 -9.24 -6.15
N VAL A 305 -9.57 -8.10 -5.84
CA VAL A 305 -8.21 -7.78 -6.30
C VAL A 305 -7.24 -8.82 -5.75
N THR A 306 -6.42 -9.42 -6.61
CA THR A 306 -5.56 -10.53 -6.22
C THR A 306 -4.23 -10.05 -5.65
N THR A 307 -3.51 -10.99 -5.03
CA THR A 307 -2.17 -10.77 -4.48
C THR A 307 -1.23 -10.11 -5.48
N GLY A 308 -0.60 -9.01 -5.10
CA GLY A 308 0.29 -8.22 -5.94
C GLY A 308 -0.28 -6.89 -6.41
N TRP A 309 -1.60 -6.73 -6.38
CA TRP A 309 -2.28 -5.65 -7.11
C TRP A 309 -3.01 -4.70 -6.18
N SER A 310 -2.83 -3.40 -6.40
CA SER A 310 -3.71 -2.37 -5.86
C SER A 310 -4.84 -2.06 -6.85
N TRP A 311 -5.93 -1.46 -6.37
CA TRP A 311 -7.02 -0.99 -7.19
C TRP A 311 -7.46 0.43 -6.80
N PHE A 312 -7.63 1.32 -7.77
CA PHE A 312 -8.09 2.68 -7.50
C PHE A 312 -9.04 3.20 -8.57
N PRO A 313 -10.22 3.71 -8.19
CA PRO A 313 -11.02 4.54 -9.05
C PRO A 313 -10.50 5.99 -9.02
N TYR A 314 -10.70 6.76 -10.08
CA TYR A 314 -10.30 8.17 -10.13
C TYR A 314 -11.30 9.01 -10.92
N ILE A 315 -11.46 10.27 -10.49
CA ILE A 315 -12.50 11.20 -10.97
C ILE A 315 -13.88 10.54 -10.85
N THR A 316 -14.30 10.26 -9.61
CA THR A 316 -15.59 9.67 -9.25
C THR A 316 -16.52 10.76 -8.70
N PRO A 317 -17.18 11.57 -9.55
CA PRO A 317 -17.92 12.76 -9.10
C PRO A 317 -19.09 12.42 -8.16
N THR A 318 -19.67 11.23 -8.28
CA THR A 318 -20.79 10.76 -7.45
C THR A 318 -20.35 9.97 -6.22
N HIS A 319 -19.03 9.74 -6.04
CA HIS A 319 -18.51 8.83 -5.02
C HIS A 319 -19.21 7.46 -5.05
N ASN A 320 -19.56 6.95 -6.23
CA ASN A 320 -20.21 5.64 -6.38
C ASN A 320 -19.21 4.63 -6.95
N PHE A 321 -18.58 3.85 -6.07
CA PHE A 321 -17.65 2.79 -6.46
C PHE A 321 -17.56 1.68 -5.41
N ASN A 322 -17.21 0.49 -5.88
CA ASN A 322 -17.00 -0.69 -5.07
C ASN A 322 -15.81 -1.45 -5.63
N VAL A 323 -14.80 -1.72 -4.80
CA VAL A 323 -13.72 -2.66 -5.18
C VAL A 323 -14.28 -4.08 -5.32
N THR A 324 -15.30 -4.40 -4.52
CA THR A 324 -16.03 -5.66 -4.55
C THR A 324 -17.51 -5.37 -4.35
N ALA A 325 -18.30 -5.61 -5.39
CA ALA A 325 -19.76 -5.60 -5.35
C ALA A 325 -20.29 -7.04 -5.51
N PRO A 326 -20.58 -7.77 -4.41
CA PRO A 326 -21.04 -9.15 -4.48
C PRO A 326 -22.33 -9.32 -5.28
N GLY A 327 -22.38 -10.33 -6.14
CA GLY A 327 -23.54 -10.63 -7.00
C GLY A 327 -23.69 -9.69 -8.20
N TRP A 328 -22.77 -8.74 -8.40
CA TRP A 328 -22.83 -7.79 -9.50
C TRP A 328 -21.95 -8.19 -10.68
N GLY A 329 -21.10 -9.20 -10.52
CA GLY A 329 -20.17 -9.73 -11.51
C GLY A 329 -20.77 -10.72 -12.50
N TYR A 330 -19.92 -11.19 -13.41
CA TYR A 330 -20.30 -12.12 -14.46
C TYR A 330 -20.66 -13.49 -13.86
N GLY A 331 -21.85 -14.00 -14.20
CA GLY A 331 -22.34 -15.27 -13.63
C GLY A 331 -22.67 -15.19 -12.14
N GLY A 332 -22.87 -13.99 -11.58
CA GLY A 332 -23.24 -13.78 -10.17
C GLY A 332 -22.06 -13.71 -9.19
N SER A 333 -20.83 -13.62 -9.69
CA SER A 333 -19.62 -13.28 -8.93
C SER A 333 -19.68 -11.85 -8.36
N ALA A 334 -18.61 -11.41 -7.69
CA ALA A 334 -18.42 -10.00 -7.38
C ALA A 334 -17.75 -9.23 -8.54
N ALA A 335 -17.99 -7.93 -8.62
CA ALA A 335 -17.33 -7.06 -9.61
C ALA A 335 -16.75 -5.78 -9.01
N ALA A 336 -15.73 -5.24 -9.67
CA ALA A 336 -15.20 -3.91 -9.39
C ALA A 336 -16.01 -2.92 -10.21
N CYS A 337 -16.71 -2.01 -9.55
CA CYS A 337 -17.63 -1.08 -10.20
C CYS A 337 -17.27 0.35 -9.84
N ALA A 338 -17.38 1.26 -10.80
CA ALA A 338 -17.23 2.69 -10.55
C ALA A 338 -18.09 3.51 -11.52
N GLU A 339 -18.73 4.55 -11.00
CA GLU A 339 -19.24 5.66 -11.79
C GLU A 339 -18.18 6.76 -11.84
N VAL A 340 -17.66 7.01 -13.04
CA VAL A 340 -16.55 7.93 -13.28
C VAL A 340 -16.99 9.07 -14.20
N GLY A 341 -16.45 10.26 -13.97
CA GLY A 341 -16.64 11.40 -14.85
C GLY A 341 -15.79 11.30 -16.14
N PRO A 342 -15.94 12.26 -17.07
CA PRO A 342 -15.09 12.35 -18.26
C PRO A 342 -13.60 12.35 -17.88
N GLY A 343 -12.82 11.47 -18.51
CA GLY A 343 -11.40 11.29 -18.21
C GLY A 343 -11.10 10.51 -16.92
N GLY A 344 -12.12 10.15 -16.13
CA GLY A 344 -12.01 9.28 -14.96
C GLY A 344 -11.92 7.80 -15.32
N GLY A 345 -11.76 6.93 -14.32
CA GLY A 345 -11.54 5.51 -14.59
C GLY A 345 -11.29 4.62 -13.39
N MET A 346 -10.83 3.40 -13.68
CA MET A 346 -10.32 2.43 -12.70
C MET A 346 -8.93 1.96 -13.11
N THR A 347 -8.05 1.77 -12.14
CA THR A 347 -6.69 1.29 -12.38
C THR A 347 -6.34 0.13 -11.47
N TRP A 348 -5.62 -0.85 -12.02
CA TRP A 348 -4.90 -1.88 -11.31
C TRP A 348 -3.41 -1.67 -11.50
N TRP A 349 -2.63 -1.66 -10.43
CA TRP A 349 -1.17 -1.59 -10.54
C TRP A 349 -0.47 -2.49 -9.54
N CYS A 350 0.73 -2.92 -9.89
CA CYS A 350 1.63 -3.67 -9.04
C CYS A 350 2.79 -2.74 -8.66
N ARG A 351 2.76 -2.23 -7.42
CA ARG A 351 3.73 -1.21 -6.97
C ARG A 351 5.13 -1.80 -6.87
N GLY A 352 6.13 -1.13 -7.44
CA GLY A 352 7.53 -1.53 -7.47
C GLY A 352 7.82 -2.75 -8.34
N CYS A 353 6.86 -3.21 -9.15
CA CYS A 353 6.94 -4.47 -9.87
C CYS A 353 7.74 -4.41 -11.17
N ASN A 354 8.23 -3.24 -11.55
CA ASN A 354 9.28 -3.09 -12.56
C ASN A 354 10.62 -3.79 -12.19
N ARG A 355 10.80 -4.18 -10.92
CA ARG A 355 11.99 -4.88 -10.41
C ARG A 355 12.02 -6.36 -10.84
N PRO A 356 13.21 -6.95 -11.06
CA PRO A 356 13.35 -8.36 -11.44
C PRO A 356 12.61 -9.31 -10.49
N GLY A 357 11.91 -10.29 -11.07
CA GLY A 357 11.09 -11.28 -10.33
C GLY A 357 9.63 -10.86 -10.12
N TYR A 358 9.30 -9.57 -10.23
CA TYR A 358 7.94 -9.06 -10.00
C TYR A 358 7.22 -8.61 -11.27
N GLN A 359 7.86 -8.66 -12.44
CA GLN A 359 7.38 -8.01 -13.67
C GLN A 359 6.15 -8.74 -14.24
N PRO A 360 4.91 -8.23 -14.05
CA PRO A 360 3.71 -9.02 -14.33
C PRO A 360 3.56 -9.27 -15.83
N PHE A 361 3.92 -8.28 -16.65
CA PHE A 361 3.67 -8.32 -18.09
C PHE A 361 4.85 -8.78 -18.94
N ALA A 362 6.02 -9.07 -18.35
CA ALA A 362 7.23 -9.43 -19.10
C ALA A 362 7.00 -10.54 -20.15
N SER A 363 6.13 -11.50 -19.83
CA SER A 363 5.74 -12.62 -20.72
C SER A 363 4.28 -12.57 -21.17
N ALA A 364 3.53 -11.49 -20.92
CA ALA A 364 2.08 -11.45 -21.18
C ALA A 364 1.73 -11.54 -22.68
N SER A 365 0.97 -12.52 -23.14
CA SER A 365 0.49 -12.59 -24.52
C SER A 365 -0.77 -11.77 -24.76
N SER A 366 -1.68 -11.70 -23.79
CA SER A 366 -2.93 -10.96 -23.90
C SER A 366 -3.48 -10.56 -22.53
N VAL A 367 -4.41 -9.61 -22.53
CA VAL A 367 -5.27 -9.30 -21.38
C VAL A 367 -6.71 -9.62 -21.76
N SER A 368 -7.44 -10.28 -20.86
CA SER A 368 -8.87 -10.54 -21.01
C SER A 368 -9.65 -10.02 -19.82
N PHE A 369 -10.87 -9.55 -20.04
CA PHE A 369 -11.76 -9.11 -18.98
C PHE A 369 -13.21 -9.12 -19.46
N TRP A 370 -14.13 -9.24 -18.51
CA TRP A 370 -15.53 -8.93 -18.69
C TRP A 370 -15.80 -7.49 -18.30
N VAL A 371 -16.62 -6.80 -19.07
CA VAL A 371 -17.08 -5.44 -18.78
C VAL A 371 -18.59 -5.32 -19.01
N ARG A 372 -19.24 -4.52 -18.17
CA ARG A 372 -20.66 -4.18 -18.31
C ARG A 372 -20.85 -2.69 -18.10
N ASP A 373 -21.45 -2.03 -19.09
CA ASP A 373 -22.03 -0.69 -18.90
C ASP A 373 -23.31 -0.83 -18.05
N ARG A 374 -23.39 -0.09 -16.95
CA ARG A 374 -24.51 -0.15 -16.00
C ARG A 374 -25.68 0.72 -16.42
N TYR A 375 -25.46 1.74 -17.25
CA TYR A 375 -26.54 2.52 -17.86
C TYR A 375 -27.10 1.83 -19.10
N HIS A 376 -26.26 1.15 -19.87
CA HIS A 376 -26.65 0.52 -21.14
C HIS A 376 -26.10 -0.92 -21.28
N PRO A 377 -26.58 -1.89 -20.49
CA PRO A 377 -26.11 -3.27 -20.58
C PRO A 377 -26.15 -3.85 -22.00
N GLY A 378 -25.10 -4.57 -22.40
CA GLY A 378 -24.95 -5.17 -23.73
C GLY A 378 -24.26 -4.27 -24.76
N THR A 379 -23.99 -3.02 -24.39
CA THR A 379 -23.18 -2.07 -25.16
C THR A 379 -21.79 -1.91 -24.56
N ALA A 380 -20.78 -1.67 -25.41
CA ALA A 380 -19.43 -1.41 -24.93
C ALA A 380 -19.43 -0.01 -24.29
N PRO A 381 -19.05 0.12 -22.99
CA PRO A 381 -18.95 1.44 -22.38
C PRO A 381 -17.87 2.26 -23.09
N PRO A 382 -17.99 3.61 -23.12
CA PRO A 382 -17.05 4.50 -23.78
C PRO A 382 -15.74 4.59 -22.99
N LEU A 383 -14.98 3.51 -22.97
CA LEU A 383 -13.71 3.36 -22.28
C LEU A 383 -12.57 3.16 -23.27
N LYS A 384 -11.39 3.61 -22.89
CA LYS A 384 -10.13 3.10 -23.42
C LYS A 384 -9.34 2.36 -22.34
N MET A 385 -8.67 1.29 -22.73
CA MET A 385 -7.73 0.56 -21.89
C MET A 385 -6.29 0.91 -22.28
N MET A 386 -5.44 1.10 -21.27
CA MET A 386 -4.04 1.48 -21.42
C MET A 386 -3.16 0.62 -20.52
N ILE A 387 -1.91 0.43 -20.95
CA ILE A 387 -0.85 -0.22 -20.17
C ILE A 387 0.23 0.81 -19.84
N ALA A 388 0.69 0.84 -18.60
CA ALA A 388 1.70 1.80 -18.15
C ALA A 388 2.67 1.18 -17.14
N GLN A 389 3.65 1.99 -16.75
CA GLN A 389 4.47 1.78 -15.58
C GLN A 389 4.00 2.75 -14.48
N GLN A 390 3.79 2.26 -13.26
CA GLN A 390 3.13 3.03 -12.21
C GLN A 390 4.01 4.13 -11.60
N GLU A 391 5.28 3.87 -11.37
CA GLU A 391 6.19 4.80 -10.68
C GLU A 391 6.52 6.07 -11.49
N ASP A 392 6.55 5.98 -12.83
CA ASP A 392 6.88 7.09 -13.73
C ASP A 392 5.75 7.47 -14.70
N ASP A 393 4.60 6.79 -14.60
CA ASP A 393 3.43 6.96 -15.46
C ASP A 393 3.77 6.89 -16.97
N THR A 394 4.79 6.12 -17.36
CA THR A 394 5.10 5.94 -18.77
C THR A 394 4.19 4.90 -19.42
N TYR A 395 3.37 5.35 -20.37
CA TYR A 395 2.43 4.51 -21.10
C TYR A 395 3.10 3.73 -22.23
N CYS A 396 2.50 2.62 -22.62
CA CYS A 396 2.72 2.06 -23.95
C CYS A 396 2.05 2.96 -25.01
N PRO A 397 2.56 3.02 -26.25
CA PRO A 397 2.01 3.90 -27.28
C PRO A 397 0.59 3.54 -27.74
N GLY A 398 0.22 2.26 -27.68
CA GLY A 398 -1.08 1.77 -28.12
C GLY A 398 -2.14 1.83 -27.01
N GLU A 399 -3.38 2.09 -27.42
CA GLU A 399 -4.57 2.15 -26.57
C GLU A 399 -5.71 1.35 -27.20
N ALA A 400 -6.57 0.77 -26.38
CA ALA A 400 -7.72 -0.02 -26.85
C ALA A 400 -9.04 0.70 -26.55
N TYR A 401 -9.69 1.29 -27.56
CA TYR A 401 -11.00 1.93 -27.43
C TYR A 401 -12.10 0.88 -27.54
N LEU A 402 -12.81 0.59 -26.45
CA LEU A 402 -13.75 -0.55 -26.40
C LEU A 402 -14.92 -0.40 -27.38
N THR A 403 -15.36 0.83 -27.65
CA THR A 403 -16.43 1.13 -28.62
C THR A 403 -16.02 0.89 -30.08
N SER A 404 -14.72 0.78 -30.36
CA SER A 404 -14.17 0.48 -31.69
C SER A 404 -13.81 -1.00 -31.86
N LEU A 405 -14.02 -1.82 -30.83
CA LEU A 405 -13.66 -3.22 -30.81
C LEU A 405 -14.89 -4.12 -30.83
N THR A 406 -14.74 -5.31 -31.41
CA THR A 406 -15.76 -6.36 -31.32
C THR A 406 -15.48 -7.21 -30.08
N PRO A 407 -16.45 -7.40 -29.16
CA PRO A 407 -16.29 -8.31 -28.03
C PRO A 407 -15.96 -9.74 -28.50
N SER A 408 -15.04 -10.42 -27.82
CA SER A 408 -14.70 -11.82 -28.09
C SER A 408 -15.81 -12.77 -27.67
N ALA A 409 -16.62 -12.38 -26.67
CA ALA A 409 -17.80 -13.09 -26.24
C ALA A 409 -18.86 -12.12 -25.69
N ARG A 410 -20.10 -12.61 -25.62
CA ARG A 410 -21.22 -11.91 -24.98
C ARG A 410 -21.79 -12.82 -23.90
N GLY A 411 -21.91 -12.28 -22.71
CA GLY A 411 -22.47 -12.93 -21.54
C GLY A 411 -23.93 -12.57 -21.34
N GLU A 412 -24.56 -13.24 -20.37
CA GLU A 412 -25.89 -12.85 -19.88
C GLU A 412 -25.86 -11.45 -19.27
N ASP A 413 -27.05 -10.85 -19.09
CA ASP A 413 -27.24 -9.53 -18.46
C ASP A 413 -26.45 -8.36 -19.06
N GLY A 414 -25.96 -8.52 -20.29
CA GLY A 414 -25.27 -7.46 -21.03
C GLY A 414 -23.76 -7.36 -20.76
N TRP A 415 -23.15 -8.41 -20.22
CA TRP A 415 -21.69 -8.52 -20.10
C TRP A 415 -21.02 -8.74 -21.46
N LEU A 416 -19.89 -8.07 -21.67
CA LEU A 416 -19.07 -8.19 -22.87
C LEU A 416 -17.66 -8.61 -22.49
N GLN A 417 -17.14 -9.65 -23.14
CA GLN A 417 -15.75 -10.06 -22.95
C GLN A 417 -14.88 -9.41 -24.02
N PHE A 418 -13.71 -8.91 -23.62
CA PHE A 418 -12.66 -8.50 -24.54
C PHE A 418 -11.41 -9.33 -24.26
N THR A 419 -10.72 -9.73 -25.33
CA THR A 419 -9.39 -10.34 -25.26
C THR A 419 -8.47 -9.57 -26.19
N LEU A 420 -7.51 -8.85 -25.61
CA LEU A 420 -6.65 -7.90 -26.29
C LEU A 420 -5.22 -8.45 -26.35
N PRO A 421 -4.69 -8.80 -27.54
CA PRO A 421 -3.31 -9.26 -27.66
C PRO A 421 -2.35 -8.13 -27.29
N PHE A 422 -1.43 -8.41 -26.37
CA PHE A 422 -0.64 -7.38 -25.71
C PHE A 422 0.20 -6.56 -26.71
N ASP A 423 0.91 -7.27 -27.59
CA ASP A 423 1.89 -6.66 -28.48
C ASP A 423 1.22 -5.89 -29.63
N SER A 424 0.16 -6.43 -30.26
CA SER A 424 -0.51 -5.75 -31.37
C SER A 424 -1.47 -4.65 -30.94
N THR A 425 -1.99 -4.69 -29.71
CA THR A 425 -2.92 -3.68 -29.20
C THR A 425 -2.20 -2.52 -28.54
N PHE A 426 -1.25 -2.81 -27.64
CA PHE A 426 -0.62 -1.76 -26.82
C PHE A 426 0.75 -1.32 -27.35
N ASN A 427 1.37 -2.07 -28.28
CA ASN A 427 2.67 -1.73 -28.88
C ASN A 427 3.78 -1.42 -27.85
N CYS A 428 3.79 -2.14 -26.72
CA CYS A 428 4.76 -1.90 -25.65
C CYS A 428 6.23 -2.17 -26.06
N GLY A 429 6.46 -3.04 -27.04
CA GLY A 429 7.79 -3.49 -27.45
C GLY A 429 8.61 -4.00 -26.26
N ASP A 430 9.89 -3.63 -26.22
CA ASP A 430 10.82 -4.03 -25.16
C ASP A 430 10.46 -3.48 -23.76
N LYS A 431 9.60 -2.45 -23.70
CA LYS A 431 9.17 -1.84 -22.42
C LYS A 431 8.20 -2.72 -21.65
N LYS A 432 7.65 -3.76 -22.27
CA LYS A 432 6.71 -4.70 -21.64
C LYS A 432 7.22 -5.28 -20.31
N SER A 433 8.52 -5.51 -20.18
CA SER A 433 9.15 -6.01 -18.96
C SER A 433 9.12 -5.03 -17.79
N THR A 434 8.92 -3.73 -18.04
CA THR A 434 8.83 -2.72 -16.99
C THR A 434 7.40 -2.26 -16.74
N ARG A 435 6.40 -2.76 -17.49
CA ARG A 435 5.00 -2.38 -17.30
C ARG A 435 4.38 -3.18 -16.16
N ASP A 436 3.59 -2.49 -15.34
CA ASP A 436 2.98 -3.02 -14.11
C ASP A 436 1.63 -2.38 -13.78
N LYS A 437 1.04 -1.62 -14.72
CA LYS A 437 -0.25 -0.94 -14.58
C LYS A 437 -1.19 -1.20 -15.76
N ILE A 438 -2.47 -1.43 -15.44
CA ILE A 438 -3.60 -1.44 -16.37
C ILE A 438 -4.61 -0.38 -15.93
N SER A 439 -4.98 0.51 -16.84
CA SER A 439 -5.99 1.56 -16.59
C SER A 439 -7.13 1.49 -17.60
N PHE A 440 -8.35 1.66 -17.12
CA PHE A 440 -9.57 1.84 -17.90
C PHE A 440 -10.05 3.27 -17.70
N GLN A 441 -10.07 4.07 -18.77
CA GLN A 441 -10.42 5.48 -18.71
C GLN A 441 -11.66 5.78 -19.56
N SER A 442 -12.62 6.53 -19.01
CA SER A 442 -13.75 7.06 -19.77
C SER A 442 -13.29 8.09 -20.80
N VAL A 443 -13.73 7.88 -22.04
CA VAL A 443 -13.54 8.79 -23.18
C VAL A 443 -14.85 9.45 -23.61
N GLY A 444 -15.94 9.23 -22.86
CA GLY A 444 -17.24 9.84 -23.10
C GLY A 444 -17.33 11.28 -22.60
N GLY A 445 -18.32 12.02 -23.12
CA GLY A 445 -18.64 13.39 -22.65
C GLY A 445 -19.52 13.45 -21.40
N ALA A 446 -19.96 12.29 -20.89
CA ALA A 446 -20.82 12.15 -19.71
C ALA A 446 -20.24 11.10 -18.75
N ASN A 447 -20.83 11.00 -17.55
CA ASN A 447 -20.44 9.96 -16.59
C ASN A 447 -20.58 8.57 -17.21
N THR A 448 -19.61 7.71 -16.93
CA THR A 448 -19.61 6.30 -17.34
C THR A 448 -19.70 5.44 -16.08
N TRP A 449 -20.78 4.68 -15.94
CA TRP A 449 -20.91 3.71 -14.87
C TRP A 449 -20.67 2.31 -15.41
N PHE A 450 -19.58 1.68 -14.98
CA PHE A 450 -19.20 0.37 -15.49
C PHE A 450 -18.69 -0.54 -14.38
N CYS A 451 -18.80 -1.84 -14.63
CA CYS A 451 -18.24 -2.89 -13.81
C CYS A 451 -17.26 -3.74 -14.62
N LEU A 452 -16.20 -4.20 -13.97
CA LEU A 452 -15.20 -5.14 -14.49
C LEU A 452 -15.20 -6.41 -13.65
N ASP A 453 -14.96 -7.52 -14.33
CA ASP A 453 -14.82 -8.84 -13.72
C ASP A 453 -13.84 -9.71 -14.53
N GLU A 454 -13.28 -10.73 -13.88
CA GLU A 454 -12.27 -11.66 -14.41
C GLU A 454 -11.13 -10.96 -15.22
N LEU A 455 -10.54 -9.90 -14.68
CA LEU A 455 -9.38 -9.24 -15.30
C LEU A 455 -8.16 -10.16 -15.20
N LYS A 456 -7.82 -10.79 -16.32
CA LYS A 456 -6.80 -11.83 -16.44
C LYS A 456 -5.75 -11.46 -17.49
N VAL A 457 -4.55 -11.97 -17.28
CA VAL A 457 -3.40 -11.82 -18.18
C VAL A 457 -2.98 -13.22 -18.59
N ALA A 458 -3.05 -13.51 -19.88
CA ALA A 458 -2.46 -14.75 -20.39
C ALA A 458 -0.95 -14.55 -20.54
N GLN A 459 -0.16 -15.52 -20.09
CA GLN A 459 1.29 -15.55 -20.25
C GLN A 459 1.64 -16.40 -21.47
N GLY A 460 2.54 -15.92 -22.33
CA GLY A 460 3.10 -16.70 -23.43
C GLY A 460 4.04 -17.77 -22.88
N GLY A 461 3.65 -19.05 -23.01
CA GLY A 461 4.37 -20.29 -22.68
C GLY A 461 5.67 -20.16 -21.86
N SER A 462 5.72 -20.65 -20.62
CA SER A 462 5.75 -22.09 -20.35
C SER A 462 4.58 -22.57 -19.50
N SER A 463 3.91 -23.60 -20.01
CA SER A 463 3.08 -24.51 -19.23
C SER A 463 3.87 -25.07 -18.04
N SER A 464 3.51 -24.66 -16.83
CA SER A 464 3.59 -25.54 -15.66
C SER A 464 2.28 -25.37 -14.87
N SER A 465 1.68 -26.52 -14.63
CA SER A 465 0.31 -26.75 -14.18
C SER A 465 0.05 -26.34 -12.73
N SER A 466 -1.09 -25.68 -12.50
CA SER A 466 -2.04 -26.16 -11.48
C SER A 466 -3.44 -25.64 -11.79
N SER A 467 -4.22 -26.42 -12.53
CA SER A 467 -5.67 -26.28 -12.54
C SER A 467 -6.20 -26.75 -11.19
N THR A 468 -6.42 -25.82 -10.26
CA THR A 468 -7.25 -26.12 -9.09
C THR A 468 -8.69 -26.19 -9.59
N THR A 469 -9.20 -27.41 -9.69
CA THR A 469 -10.62 -27.66 -9.96
C THR A 469 -11.40 -27.16 -8.75
N LYS A 470 -12.24 -26.12 -8.94
CA LYS A 470 -13.25 -25.72 -7.94
C LYS A 470 -14.23 -26.91 -7.79
N LYS A 471 -14.41 -27.38 -6.56
CA LYS A 471 -15.56 -28.18 -6.13
C LYS A 471 -16.46 -27.30 -5.28
#